data_AF-A0A920NQI9-F1
#
_entry.id   AF-A0A920NQI9-F1
#
_cell.length_a   1.000
_cell.length_b   1.000
_cell.length_c   1.000
_cell.angle_alpha   90.00
_cell.angle_beta   90.00
_cell.angle_gamma   90.00
#
_symmetry.space_group_name_H-M   'P 1'
#
loop_
_entity.id
_entity.type
_entity.pdbx_description
1 polymer ?
#
loop_
_entity_poly.entity_id
_entity_poly.type
_entity_poly.pdbx_seq_one_letter_code
_entity_poly.pdbx_strand_id
1 'polypeptide(L)'
;MLSILPEEIYELPGIPYVFLVVGINGAGKTTTAAKLAYYYKSMGRSVILVGADTYRAAALEQLKIWSNRIGVRLVSSQSAKDPSAVIYDGIKLLKKMILILWLLIQQEGYIHIKT
;
A
#
# COMPACT_ATOMS: atom_id res chain seq x y z
N MET A 1 -4.76 17.52 14.36
CA MET A 1 -5.16 16.92 13.06
C MET A 1 -4.51 15.55 12.90
N LEU A 2 -5.08 14.54 13.57
CA LEU A 2 -4.66 13.13 13.51
C LEU A 2 -5.93 12.28 13.75
N SER A 3 -6.72 12.03 12.71
CA SER A 3 -8.00 11.27 12.82
C SER A 3 -8.12 10.20 11.73
N ILE A 4 -7.02 9.49 11.43
CA ILE A 4 -7.03 8.37 10.47
C ILE A 4 -6.47 7.07 11.07
N LEU A 5 -6.19 7.06 12.37
CA LEU A 5 -5.97 5.82 13.10
C LEU A 5 -7.31 5.48 13.75
N PRO A 6 -7.77 4.22 13.68
CA PRO A 6 -8.95 3.81 14.44
C PRO A 6 -8.72 4.12 15.92
N GLU A 7 -9.73 4.68 16.58
CA GLU A 7 -9.70 5.00 18.02
C GLU A 7 -9.57 3.72 18.87
N GLU A 8 -9.91 2.57 18.29
CA GLU A 8 -9.74 1.26 18.90
C GLU A 8 -8.57 0.48 18.29
N ILE A 9 -7.86 -0.26 19.15
CA ILE A 9 -6.81 -1.19 18.74
C ILE A 9 -7.47 -2.31 17.92
N TYR A 10 -7.35 -2.23 16.60
CA TYR A 10 -7.83 -3.29 15.71
C TYR A 10 -6.93 -4.52 15.85
N GLU A 11 -7.31 -5.46 16.72
CA GLU A 11 -6.70 -6.78 16.78
C GLU A 11 -6.93 -7.50 15.46
N LEU A 12 -5.84 -7.99 14.87
CA LEU A 12 -5.92 -8.74 13.64
C LEU A 12 -6.46 -10.14 13.92
N PRO A 13 -7.39 -10.66 13.10
CA PRO A 13 -7.99 -11.98 13.29
C PRO A 13 -6.97 -13.13 13.13
N GLY A 14 -5.77 -12.84 12.62
CA GLY A 14 -4.68 -13.79 12.47
C GLY A 14 -3.53 -13.20 11.67
N ILE A 15 -2.41 -13.93 11.62
CA ILE A 15 -1.26 -13.61 10.77
C ILE A 15 -0.97 -14.86 9.92
N PRO A 16 -0.75 -14.73 8.59
CA PRO A 16 -0.63 -13.50 7.81
C PRO A 16 -1.95 -12.71 7.66
N TYR A 17 -1.83 -11.39 7.54
CA TYR A 17 -2.97 -10.51 7.27
C TYR A 17 -2.64 -9.55 6.12
N VAL A 18 -3.62 -9.29 5.25
CA VAL A 18 -3.45 -8.43 4.08
C VAL A 18 -4.45 -7.28 4.13
N PHE A 19 -3.92 -6.05 4.14
CA PHE A 19 -4.70 -4.85 3.89
C PHE A 19 -4.63 -4.50 2.41
N LEU A 20 -5.77 -4.40 1.74
CA LEU A 20 -5.86 -3.86 0.39
C LEU A 20 -6.37 -2.42 0.45
N VAL A 21 -5.49 -1.46 0.14
CA VAL A 21 -5.80 -0.02 0.09
C VAL A 21 -6.07 0.38 -1.37
N VAL A 22 -7.34 0.54 -1.69
CA VAL A 22 -7.84 0.89 -3.04
C VAL A 22 -8.48 2.28 -3.06
N GLY A 23 -8.63 2.87 -4.25
CA GLY A 23 -9.30 4.15 -4.45
C GLY A 23 -8.72 5.00 -5.58
N ILE A 24 -9.27 6.19 -5.78
CA ILE A 24 -8.90 7.12 -6.86
C ILE A 24 -7.65 7.95 -6.55
N ASN A 25 -7.10 8.63 -7.55
CA ASN A 25 -6.01 9.59 -7.39
C ASN A 25 -6.36 10.67 -6.35
N GLY A 26 -5.42 11.04 -5.48
CA GLY A 26 -5.62 12.08 -4.46
C GLY A 26 -6.33 11.64 -3.18
N ALA A 27 -6.95 10.45 -3.13
CA ALA A 27 -7.70 9.96 -1.95
C ALA A 27 -6.85 9.60 -0.71
N GLY A 28 -5.55 9.94 -0.68
CA GLY A 28 -4.69 9.71 0.48
C GLY A 28 -4.16 8.28 0.66
N LYS A 29 -4.35 7.37 -0.31
CA LYS A 29 -3.97 5.95 -0.21
C LYS A 29 -2.52 5.70 0.25
N THR A 30 -1.55 6.36 -0.38
CA THR A 30 -0.12 6.21 -0.04
C THR A 30 0.14 6.62 1.41
N THR A 31 -0.49 7.70 1.85
CA THR A 31 -0.40 8.19 3.24
C THR A 31 -1.08 7.21 4.20
N THR A 32 -2.23 6.66 3.86
CA THR A 32 -2.93 5.65 4.68
C THR A 32 -2.12 4.36 4.80
N ALA A 33 -1.54 3.86 3.70
CA ALA A 33 -0.66 2.68 3.72
C ALA A 33 0.57 2.91 4.61
N ALA A 34 1.20 4.09 4.53
CA ALA A 34 2.31 4.46 5.41
C ALA A 34 1.89 4.55 6.88
N LYS A 35 0.72 5.13 7.19
CA LYS A 35 0.19 5.21 8.56
C LYS A 35 -0.09 3.83 9.15
N LEU A 36 -0.73 2.95 8.39
CA LEU A 36 -0.97 1.56 8.81
C LEU A 36 0.35 0.82 9.04
N ALA A 37 1.34 1.00 8.16
CA ALA A 37 2.64 0.35 8.30
C ALA A 37 3.39 0.83 9.55
N TYR A 38 3.37 2.14 9.81
CA TYR A 38 3.94 2.72 11.03
C TYR A 38 3.23 2.20 12.28
N TYR A 39 1.89 2.21 12.28
CA TYR A 39 1.07 1.76 13.40
C TYR A 39 1.39 0.31 13.78
N TYR A 40 1.29 -0.63 12.84
CA TYR A 40 1.56 -2.04 13.14
C TYR A 40 3.03 -2.31 13.45
N LYS A 41 3.98 -1.58 12.84
CA LYS A 41 5.38 -1.66 13.22
C LYS A 41 5.61 -1.20 14.65
N SER A 42 4.95 -0.12 15.08
CA SER A 42 5.07 0.41 16.45
C SER A 42 4.54 -0.57 17.51
N MET A 43 3.62 -1.46 17.12
CA MET A 43 3.13 -2.59 17.92
C MET A 43 4.04 -3.82 17.88
N GLY A 44 5.27 -3.71 17.34
CA GLY A 44 6.21 -4.81 17.21
C GLY A 44 5.86 -5.84 16.14
N ARG A 45 4.91 -5.54 15.23
CA ARG A 45 4.55 -6.45 14.13
C ARG A 45 5.52 -6.28 12.96
N SER A 46 5.79 -7.40 12.29
CA SER A 46 6.55 -7.41 11.04
C SER A 46 5.66 -6.98 9.88
N VAL A 47 6.03 -5.89 9.19
CA VAL A 47 5.22 -5.29 8.12
C VAL A 47 5.98 -5.26 6.79
N ILE A 48 5.28 -5.55 5.70
CA ILE A 48 5.74 -5.33 4.32
C ILE A 48 4.76 -4.38 3.62
N LEU A 49 5.30 -3.39 2.90
CA LEU A 49 4.56 -2.56 1.96
C LEU A 49 4.70 -3.13 0.55
N VAL A 50 3.61 -3.12 -0.22
CA VAL A 50 3.62 -3.47 -1.64
C VAL A 50 3.11 -2.30 -2.47
N GLY A 51 3.97 -1.78 -3.34
CA GLY A 51 3.63 -0.73 -4.29
C GLY A 51 3.15 -1.31 -5.61
N ALA A 52 1.84 -1.58 -5.73
CA ALA A 52 1.23 -2.14 -6.95
C ALA A 52 0.56 -1.08 -7.85
N ASP A 53 0.73 0.22 -7.56
CA ASP A 53 0.45 1.29 -8.54
C ASP A 53 1.59 1.35 -9.56
N THR A 54 1.47 0.57 -10.62
CA THR A 54 2.48 0.46 -11.68
C THR A 54 2.40 1.60 -12.70
N TYR A 55 1.39 2.47 -12.62
CA TYR A 55 1.16 3.57 -13.56
C TYR A 55 1.78 4.88 -13.10
N ARG A 56 1.88 5.13 -11.79
CA ARG A 56 2.35 6.40 -11.23
C ARG A 56 3.71 6.28 -10.55
N ALA A 57 4.79 6.41 -11.32
CA ALA A 57 6.17 6.37 -10.83
C ALA A 57 6.42 7.30 -9.61
N ALA A 58 5.89 8.52 -9.63
CA ALA A 58 6.04 9.48 -8.52
C ALA A 58 5.42 8.98 -7.20
N ALA A 59 4.33 8.22 -7.28
CA ALA A 59 3.65 7.72 -6.10
C ALA A 59 4.37 6.48 -5.53
N LEU A 60 5.04 5.69 -6.38
CA LEU A 60 5.98 4.66 -5.92
C LEU A 60 7.19 5.28 -5.19
N GLU A 61 7.80 6.34 -5.73
CA GLU A 61 8.90 7.04 -5.05
C GLU A 61 8.45 7.63 -3.70
N GLN A 62 7.23 8.16 -3.60
CA GLN A 62 6.67 8.60 -2.34
C GLN A 62 6.52 7.44 -1.33
N LEU A 63 6.04 6.28 -1.78
CA LEU A 63 5.91 5.09 -0.93
C LEU A 63 7.28 4.59 -0.47
N LYS A 64 8.31 4.68 -1.32
CA LYS A 64 9.71 4.34 -0.99
C LYS A 64 10.31 5.26 0.08
N ILE A 65 10.02 6.56 0.02
CA ILE A 65 10.41 7.50 1.08
C ILE A 65 9.76 7.10 2.40
N TRP A 66 8.47 6.76 2.40
CA TRP A 66 7.77 6.30 3.59
C TRP A 66 8.31 4.97 4.12
N SER A 67 8.55 3.98 3.26
CA SER A 67 9.09 2.69 3.67
C SER A 67 10.44 2.84 4.36
N ASN A 68 11.30 3.71 3.81
CA ASN A 68 12.62 4.01 4.39
C ASN A 68 12.49 4.74 5.74
N ARG A 69 11.63 5.76 5.83
CA ARG A 69 11.39 6.49 7.08
C ARG A 69 10.85 5.61 8.21
N ILE A 70 9.92 4.73 7.87
CA ILE A 70 9.32 3.80 8.83
C ILE A 70 10.27 2.64 9.11
N GLY A 71 11.15 2.29 8.17
CA GLY A 71 12.05 1.15 8.22
C GLY A 71 11.33 -0.18 8.00
N VAL A 72 10.42 -0.24 7.03
CA VAL A 72 9.72 -1.45 6.60
C VAL A 72 10.17 -1.87 5.22
N ARG A 73 10.08 -3.17 4.91
CA ARG A 73 10.41 -3.67 3.57
C ARG A 73 9.36 -3.18 2.57
N LEU A 74 9.82 -2.67 1.42
CA LEU A 74 8.98 -2.36 0.26
C LEU A 74 9.21 -3.40 -0.84
N VAL A 75 8.13 -3.94 -1.37
CA VAL A 75 8.10 -4.74 -2.59
C VAL A 75 7.48 -3.91 -3.68
N SER A 76 8.23 -3.71 -4.77
CA SER A 76 7.80 -2.95 -5.93
C SER A 76 8.67 -3.31 -7.10
N SER A 77 8.16 -3.19 -8.32
CA SER A 77 8.97 -3.30 -9.53
C SER A 77 8.73 -2.08 -10.40
N GLN A 78 9.81 -1.36 -10.73
CA GLN A 78 9.75 -0.24 -11.67
C GLN A 78 9.53 -0.72 -13.12
N SER A 79 9.83 -1.99 -13.40
CA SER A 79 9.69 -2.61 -14.72
C SER A 79 8.44 -3.46 -14.89
N ALA A 80 7.78 -3.86 -13.80
CA ALA A 80 6.52 -4.59 -13.87
C ALA A 80 5.38 -3.62 -14.17
N LYS A 81 4.83 -3.71 -15.38
CA LYS A 81 3.59 -3.02 -15.75
C LYS A 81 2.36 -3.64 -15.10
N ASP A 82 2.47 -4.88 -14.62
CA ASP A 82 1.38 -5.65 -14.05
C ASP A 82 1.37 -5.58 -12.51
N PRO A 83 0.34 -4.94 -11.90
CA PRO A 83 0.13 -4.93 -10.45
C PRO A 83 0.07 -6.34 -9.84
N SER A 84 -0.49 -7.32 -10.56
CA SER A 84 -0.73 -8.67 -10.03
C SER A 84 0.58 -9.42 -9.76
N ALA A 85 1.59 -9.23 -10.61
CA ALA A 85 2.92 -9.79 -10.41
C ALA A 85 3.60 -9.22 -9.15
N VAL A 86 3.51 -7.91 -8.93
CA VAL A 86 4.08 -7.24 -7.75
C VAL A 86 3.38 -7.69 -6.47
N ILE A 87 2.06 -7.87 -6.52
CA ILE A 87 1.26 -8.42 -5.42
C ILE A 87 1.72 -9.85 -5.10
N TYR A 88 1.85 -10.68 -6.12
CA TYR A 88 2.25 -12.08 -5.96
C TYR A 88 3.63 -12.21 -5.31
N ASP A 89 4.59 -11.37 -5.69
CA ASP A 89 5.91 -11.33 -5.04
C ASP A 89 5.82 -10.88 -3.58
N GLY A 90 4.93 -9.93 -3.26
CA GLY A 90 4.64 -9.55 -1.88
C GLY A 90 4.05 -10.69 -1.06
N ILE A 91 3.12 -11.45 -1.65
CA ILE A 91 2.47 -12.62 -1.01
C ILE A 91 3.45 -13.74 -0.74
N LYS A 92 4.42 -14.00 -1.63
CA LYS A 92 5.47 -15.00 -1.39
C LYS A 92 6.31 -14.71 -0.13
N LEU A 93 6.40 -13.44 0.25
CA LEU A 93 7.14 -13.00 1.43
C LEU A 93 6.28 -13.01 2.72
N LEU A 94 4.96 -13.13 2.60
CA LEU A 94 4.05 -13.28 3.74
C LEU A 94 4.20 -14.67 4.37
N LYS A 95 4.91 -14.75 5.49
CA LYS A 95 4.85 -15.91 6.39
C LYS A 95 4.17 -15.54 7.71
N LYS A 96 4.82 -14.69 8.51
CA LYS A 96 4.31 -14.17 9.79
C LYS A 96 4.25 -12.64 9.79
N MET A 97 3.88 -12.05 8.65
CA MET A 97 3.94 -10.61 8.43
C MET A 97 2.56 -10.05 8.05
N ILE A 98 2.39 -8.75 8.24
CA ILE A 98 1.27 -8.00 7.73
C ILE A 98 1.70 -7.42 6.39
N LEU A 99 0.90 -7.64 5.35
CA LEU A 99 1.09 -7.02 4.05
C LEU A 99 0.11 -5.88 3.89
N ILE A 100 0.60 -4.71 3.55
CA ILE A 100 -0.25 -3.60 3.16
C ILE A 100 -0.02 -3.38 1.68
N LEU A 101 -1.03 -3.78 0.92
CA LEU A 101 -1.10 -3.64 -0.51
C LEU A 101 -1.73 -2.30 -0.87
N TRP A 102 -1.07 -1.58 -1.75
CA TRP A 102 -1.60 -0.37 -2.34
C TRP A 102 -1.89 -0.58 -3.82
N LEU A 103 -3.15 -0.37 -4.21
CA LEU A 103 -3.62 -0.46 -5.60
C LEU A 103 -4.29 0.85 -6.00
N LEU A 104 -3.93 1.35 -7.19
CA LEU A 104 -4.67 2.42 -7.83
C LEU A 104 -5.82 1.83 -8.65
N ILE A 105 -7.03 2.35 -8.47
CA ILE A 105 -8.09 2.21 -9.46
C ILE A 105 -8.05 3.50 -10.29
N GLN A 106 -7.55 3.40 -11.52
CA GLN A 106 -7.63 4.50 -12.48
C GLN A 106 -9.03 4.47 -13.09
N GLN A 107 -9.87 5.47 -12.77
CA GLN A 107 -10.93 5.83 -13.72
C GLN A 107 -10.23 6.55 -14.87
N GLU A 108 -10.16 5.95 -16.05
CA GLU A 108 -10.00 6.75 -17.26
C GLU A 108 -11.35 7.37 -17.61
N GLY A 109 -11.40 8.71 -17.75
CA GLY A 109 -12.51 9.41 -18.36
C GLY A 109 -12.85 10.76 -17.73
N TYR A 110 -12.29 11.86 -18.26
CA TYR A 110 -13.22 12.85 -18.78
C TYR A 110 -13.77 12.25 -20.07
N ILE A 111 -15.09 12.18 -20.19
CA ILE A 111 -15.77 11.79 -21.42
C ILE A 111 -15.37 12.82 -22.48
N HIS A 112 -14.44 12.48 -23.37
CA HIS A 112 -14.38 13.11 -24.68
C HIS A 112 -15.36 12.34 -25.58
N ILE A 113 -16.57 12.89 -25.72
CA ILE A 113 -17.41 12.57 -26.87
C ILE A 113 -16.72 13.22 -28.07
N LYS A 114 -16.01 12.44 -28.88
CA LYS A 114 -15.79 12.86 -30.26
C LYS A 114 -17.11 12.64 -30.99
N THR A 115 -17.81 13.74 -31.28
CA THR A 115 -18.78 13.81 -32.38
C THR A 115 -18.11 13.47 -33.70
#